data_AF-A0A1G2B728-F1
#
_entry.id   AF-A0A1G2B728-F1
#
_cell.length_a   1.000
_cell.length_b   1.000
_cell.length_c   1.000
_cell.angle_alpha   90.00
_cell.angle_beta   90.00
_cell.angle_gamma   90.00
#
_symmetry.space_group_name_H-M   'P 1'
#
loop_
_entity.id
_entity.type
_entity.pdbx_description
1 polymer ?
#
loop_
_entity_poly.entity_id
_entity_poly.type
_entity_poly.pdbx_seq_one_letter_code
_entity_poly.pdbx_strand_id
1 'polypeptide(L)'
;MLSLESLREFTKKYQTKETNVLREYVQHLFLSSLYRFPGSERLLFKGGTALRIIYQSPRFSEDLDFTGQNIYAASTIDALFISAVAEVEKSGIHIELKEAKPTTGGYLGIIRYELYDFTEDMKFEVSLRRGTAANKEVSSITNDYHPSYPLFHLAPSEIVRGKMAALLDRQKPRDYYDLYFILRHPELSHYVDKKLLPRVKESVLKSRINFKKELTVLLPVSHHLLLKEFSRVLSTEILKYL
;
A
#
# COMPACT_ATOMS: atom_id res chain seq x y z
N MET A 1 -1.01 14.45 17.38
CA MET A 1 -0.69 13.04 17.69
C MET A 1 -1.97 12.27 18.03
N LEU A 2 -2.12 11.04 17.53
CA LEU A 2 -3.19 10.11 17.91
C LEU A 2 -3.14 9.86 19.43
N SER A 3 -4.27 9.75 20.13
CA SER A 3 -4.30 9.43 21.58
C SER A 3 -4.32 7.92 21.83
N LEU A 4 -3.92 7.47 23.03
CA LEU A 4 -4.00 6.06 23.43
C LEU A 4 -5.44 5.54 23.46
N GLU A 5 -6.39 6.41 23.78
CA GLU A 5 -7.82 6.09 23.74
C GLU A 5 -8.27 5.83 22.30
N SER A 6 -7.99 6.76 21.38
CA SER A 6 -8.32 6.59 19.96
C SER A 6 -7.59 5.39 19.34
N LEU A 7 -6.34 5.12 19.74
CA LEU A 7 -5.61 3.92 19.32
C LEU A 7 -6.35 2.63 19.71
N ARG A 8 -6.85 2.53 20.95
CA ARG A 8 -7.63 1.38 21.42
C ARG A 8 -8.96 1.27 20.68
N GLU A 9 -9.63 2.40 20.44
CA GLU A 9 -10.88 2.44 19.68
C GLU A 9 -10.68 1.95 18.24
N PHE A 10 -9.68 2.46 17.53
CA PHE A 10 -9.36 2.06 16.17
C PHE A 10 -8.89 0.61 16.08
N THR A 11 -8.09 0.14 17.04
CA THR A 11 -7.67 -1.27 17.13
C THR A 11 -8.88 -2.20 17.21
N LYS A 12 -9.88 -1.85 18.03
CA LYS A 12 -11.15 -2.60 18.10
C LYS A 12 -11.98 -2.45 16.83
N LYS A 13 -12.16 -1.23 16.33
CA LYS A 13 -12.94 -0.92 15.12
C LYS A 13 -12.45 -1.71 13.91
N TYR A 14 -11.14 -1.72 13.68
CA TYR A 14 -10.52 -2.40 12.55
C TYR A 14 -10.12 -3.86 12.85
N GLN A 15 -10.35 -4.34 14.07
CA GLN A 15 -10.08 -5.72 14.51
C GLN A 15 -8.65 -6.18 14.19
N THR A 16 -7.67 -5.32 14.47
CA THR A 16 -6.27 -5.52 14.09
C THR A 16 -5.36 -5.32 15.31
N LYS A 17 -4.04 -5.34 15.12
CA LYS A 17 -3.05 -5.00 16.16
C LYS A 17 -2.80 -3.49 16.19
N GLU A 18 -2.43 -2.97 17.35
CA GLU A 18 -2.05 -1.55 17.53
C GLU A 18 -0.97 -1.11 16.53
N THR A 19 0.02 -1.98 16.25
CA THR A 19 1.09 -1.70 15.28
C THR A 19 0.56 -1.38 13.88
N ASN A 20 -0.49 -2.05 13.42
CA ASN A 20 -1.09 -1.78 12.11
C ASN A 20 -1.83 -0.45 12.09
N VAL A 21 -2.49 -0.09 13.19
CA VAL A 21 -3.18 1.20 13.34
C VAL A 21 -2.17 2.35 13.36
N LEU A 22 -1.11 2.21 14.16
CA LEU A 22 -0.05 3.22 14.27
C LEU A 22 0.68 3.41 12.94
N ARG A 23 1.00 2.32 12.25
CA ARG A 23 1.65 2.37 10.93
C ARG A 23 0.76 3.07 9.91
N GLU A 24 -0.52 2.71 9.83
CA GLU A 24 -1.47 3.35 8.91
C GLU A 24 -1.67 4.83 9.24
N TYR A 25 -1.70 5.19 10.53
CA TYR A 25 -1.71 6.58 10.97
C TYR A 25 -0.50 7.36 10.45
N VAL A 26 0.72 6.82 10.63
CA VAL A 26 1.95 7.45 10.13
C VAL A 26 1.98 7.51 8.60
N GLN A 27 1.46 6.50 7.90
CA GLN A 27 1.30 6.52 6.44
C GLN A 27 0.38 7.67 5.99
N HIS A 28 -0.75 7.89 6.67
CA HIS A 28 -1.64 9.01 6.37
C HIS A 28 -0.99 10.37 6.66
N LEU A 29 -0.29 10.52 7.78
CA LEU A 29 0.46 11.76 8.07
C LEU A 29 1.52 12.04 7.02
N PHE A 30 2.31 11.02 6.65
CA PHE A 30 3.35 11.19 5.64
C PHE A 30 2.77 11.54 4.27
N LEU A 31 1.75 10.82 3.80
CA LEU A 31 1.14 11.06 2.48
C LEU A 31 0.46 12.43 2.42
N SER A 32 -0.29 12.80 3.47
CA SER A 32 -0.94 14.12 3.55
C SER A 32 0.08 15.26 3.59
N SER A 33 1.22 15.05 4.22
CA SER A 33 2.35 15.98 4.25
C SER A 33 3.04 16.08 2.89
N LEU A 34 3.44 14.94 2.31
CA LEU A 34 4.15 14.84 1.04
C LEU A 34 3.43 15.62 -0.07
N TYR A 35 2.12 15.40 -0.22
CA TYR A 35 1.34 15.98 -1.30
C TYR A 35 1.01 17.47 -1.16
N ARG A 36 1.53 18.14 -0.11
CA ARG A 36 1.49 19.61 0.02
C ARG A 36 2.65 20.30 -0.68
N PHE A 37 3.73 19.58 -0.95
CA PHE A 37 4.94 20.18 -1.52
C PHE A 37 4.89 20.24 -3.05
N PRO A 38 5.28 21.38 -3.67
CA PRO A 38 5.41 21.46 -5.12
C PRO A 38 6.34 20.39 -5.68
N GLY A 39 5.94 19.71 -6.75
CA GLY A 39 6.69 18.61 -7.34
C GLY A 39 6.29 17.23 -6.82
N SER A 40 5.53 17.13 -5.73
CA SER A 40 5.02 15.85 -5.22
C SER A 40 4.03 15.17 -6.17
N GLU A 41 3.37 15.91 -7.06
CA GLU A 41 2.48 15.39 -8.10
C GLU A 41 3.19 14.47 -9.12
N ARG A 42 4.53 14.45 -9.10
CA ARG A 42 5.39 13.55 -9.88
C ARG A 42 5.65 12.20 -9.20
N LEU A 43 5.28 12.05 -7.93
CA LEU A 43 5.35 10.80 -7.18
C LEU A 43 3.96 10.17 -7.11
N LEU A 44 3.68 9.27 -8.03
CA LEU A 44 2.38 8.62 -8.17
C LEU A 44 2.30 7.41 -7.25
N PHE A 45 1.49 7.49 -6.19
CA PHE A 45 1.30 6.40 -5.24
C PHE A 45 0.73 5.14 -5.90
N LYS A 46 1.17 3.97 -5.42
CA LYS A 46 0.77 2.66 -5.93
C LYS A 46 0.94 1.57 -4.86
N GLY A 47 0.88 0.30 -5.28
CA GLY A 47 1.25 -0.82 -4.43
C GLY A 47 0.12 -1.31 -3.53
N GLY A 48 0.49 -2.03 -2.47
CA GLY A 48 -0.49 -2.62 -1.53
C GLY A 48 -1.19 -1.57 -0.68
N THR A 49 -0.44 -0.53 -0.32
CA THR A 49 -0.94 0.54 0.53
C THR A 49 -1.88 1.46 -0.24
N ALA A 50 -1.72 1.60 -1.56
CA ALA A 50 -2.74 2.23 -2.41
C ALA A 50 -4.06 1.44 -2.44
N LEU A 51 -4.03 0.11 -2.49
CA LEU A 51 -5.26 -0.71 -2.36
C LEU A 51 -5.95 -0.48 -1.01
N ARG A 52 -5.18 -0.34 0.06
CA ARG A 52 -5.68 -0.07 1.41
C ARG A 52 -6.27 1.33 1.55
N ILE A 53 -5.51 2.36 1.19
CA ILE A 53 -5.87 3.77 1.44
C ILE A 53 -6.90 4.30 0.45
N ILE A 54 -6.78 3.97 -0.84
CA ILE A 54 -7.64 4.53 -1.89
C ILE A 54 -8.90 3.68 -2.06
N TYR A 55 -8.72 2.36 -2.16
CA TYR A 55 -9.81 1.42 -2.48
C TYR A 55 -10.34 0.67 -1.25
N GLN A 56 -9.89 1.02 -0.04
CA GLN A 56 -10.37 0.46 1.22
C GLN A 56 -10.23 -1.07 1.32
N SER A 57 -9.12 -1.62 0.80
CA SER A 57 -8.80 -3.03 1.01
C SER A 57 -8.77 -3.36 2.51
N PRO A 58 -9.34 -4.49 2.95
CA PRO A 58 -9.26 -4.91 4.35
C PRO A 58 -7.83 -5.20 4.82
N ARG A 59 -6.91 -5.49 3.90
CA ARG A 59 -5.54 -5.88 4.25
C ARG A 59 -4.68 -4.65 4.51
N PHE A 60 -4.16 -4.54 5.73
CA PHE A 60 -3.11 -3.59 6.09
C PHE A 60 -1.85 -3.84 5.26
N SER A 61 -1.08 -2.78 5.04
CA SER A 61 0.12 -2.79 4.21
C SER A 61 1.21 -1.96 4.87
N GLU A 62 2.46 -2.30 4.62
CA GLU A 62 3.58 -1.83 5.44
C GLU A 62 4.40 -0.74 4.74
N ASP A 63 4.67 -0.93 3.46
CA ASP A 63 5.55 -0.07 2.66
C ASP A 63 4.77 1.02 1.90
N LEU A 64 5.45 2.08 1.48
CA LEU A 64 4.88 3.10 0.58
C LEU A 64 5.58 3.04 -0.78
N ASP A 65 4.84 2.64 -1.81
CA ASP A 65 5.34 2.48 -3.17
C ASP A 65 4.91 3.65 -4.07
N PHE A 66 5.83 4.17 -4.87
CA PHE A 66 5.57 5.24 -5.83
C PHE A 66 6.14 4.92 -7.20
N THR A 67 5.54 5.50 -8.23
CA THR A 67 6.17 5.69 -9.54
C THR A 67 6.56 7.15 -9.66
N GLY A 68 7.86 7.41 -9.83
CA GLY A 68 8.37 8.74 -10.11
C GLY A 68 8.36 9.02 -11.61
N GLN A 69 7.75 10.14 -12.01
CA GLN A 69 7.66 10.56 -13.40
C GLN A 69 8.31 11.93 -13.60
N ASN A 70 9.11 12.07 -14.66
CA ASN A 70 9.84 13.32 -14.96
C ASN A 70 10.71 13.78 -13.76
N ILE A 71 11.30 12.81 -13.05
CA ILE A 71 12.28 13.02 -11.99
C ILE A 71 13.64 12.60 -12.54
N TYR A 72 14.54 13.58 -12.68
CA TYR A 72 15.85 13.39 -13.29
C TYR A 72 16.99 13.33 -12.27
N ALA A 73 16.73 13.74 -11.03
CA ALA A 73 17.70 13.75 -9.94
C ALA A 73 17.09 13.13 -8.68
N ALA A 74 17.84 12.24 -8.02
CA ALA A 74 17.44 11.64 -6.74
C ALA A 74 17.22 12.71 -5.65
N SER A 75 17.97 13.82 -5.71
CA SER A 75 17.83 14.96 -4.79
C SER A 75 16.43 15.59 -4.80
N THR A 76 15.67 15.45 -5.88
CA THR A 76 14.27 15.87 -5.91
C THR A 76 13.41 15.01 -4.97
N ILE A 77 13.67 13.70 -4.91
CA ILE A 77 12.98 12.79 -4.00
C ILE A 77 13.44 13.04 -2.57
N ASP A 78 14.75 13.20 -2.36
CA ASP A 78 15.32 13.52 -1.05
C ASP A 78 14.66 14.77 -0.45
N ALA A 79 14.60 15.86 -1.21
CA ALA A 79 14.01 17.12 -0.75
C ALA A 79 12.52 16.96 -0.38
N LEU A 80 11.75 16.23 -1.18
CA LEU A 80 10.33 15.96 -0.90
C LEU A 80 10.16 15.12 0.37
N PHE A 81 10.94 14.05 0.54
CA PHE A 81 10.84 13.15 1.69
C PHE A 81 11.31 13.83 2.97
N ILE A 82 12.43 14.57 2.94
CA ILE A 82 12.91 15.36 4.08
C ILE A 82 11.87 16.38 4.51
N SER A 83 11.28 17.11 3.54
CA SER A 83 10.24 18.10 3.84
C SER A 83 8.98 17.43 4.42
N ALA A 84 8.60 16.27 3.89
CA ALA A 84 7.46 15.52 4.39
C ALA A 84 7.67 15.02 5.83
N VAL A 85 8.85 14.44 6.13
CA VAL A 85 9.24 13.98 7.47
C VAL A 85 9.24 15.14 8.47
N ALA A 86 9.87 16.27 8.12
CA ALA A 86 9.94 17.44 9.00
C ALA A 86 8.55 18.00 9.33
N GLU A 87 7.60 17.94 8.39
CA GLU A 87 6.22 18.35 8.65
C GLU A 87 5.46 17.32 9.51
N VAL A 88 5.71 16.02 9.34
CA VAL A 88 5.14 14.99 10.24
C VAL A 88 5.67 15.16 11.67
N GLU A 89 6.95 15.49 11.83
CA GLU A 89 7.58 15.70 13.15
C GLU A 89 6.86 16.79 13.97
N LYS A 90 6.36 17.85 13.31
CA LYS A 90 5.53 18.90 13.95
C LYS A 90 4.24 18.38 14.57
N SER A 91 3.80 17.18 14.22
CA SER A 91 2.62 16.52 14.81
C SER A 91 2.90 15.90 16.19
N GLY A 92 4.15 16.00 16.68
CA GLY A 92 4.61 15.48 17.97
C GLY A 92 5.10 14.03 17.92
N ILE A 93 5.42 13.51 16.74
CA ILE A 93 5.95 12.16 16.53
C ILE A 93 7.44 12.29 16.26
N HIS A 94 8.28 11.53 16.96
CA HIS A 94 9.69 11.48 16.61
C HIS A 94 9.85 10.64 15.34
N ILE A 95 10.34 11.24 14.26
CA ILE A 95 10.42 10.62 12.94
C ILE A 95 11.64 11.12 12.20
N GLU A 96 12.42 10.20 11.63
CA GLU A 96 13.68 10.52 10.95
C GLU A 96 13.88 9.71 9.67
N LEU A 97 14.56 10.31 8.69
CA LEU A 97 14.98 9.62 7.48
C LEU A 97 16.29 8.88 7.75
N LYS A 98 16.19 7.57 8.01
CA LYS A 98 17.32 6.69 8.35
C LYS A 98 18.19 6.35 7.13
N GLU A 99 17.56 6.12 5.99
CA GLU A 99 18.25 5.80 4.74
C GLU A 99 17.55 6.46 3.56
N ALA A 100 18.34 6.92 2.61
CA ALA A 100 17.91 7.58 1.40
C ALA A 100 18.96 7.34 0.32
N LYS A 101 18.65 6.52 -0.69
CA LYS A 101 19.61 6.23 -1.76
C LYS A 101 18.95 5.94 -3.11
N PRO A 102 19.59 6.35 -4.22
CA PRO A 102 19.22 5.89 -5.54
C PRO A 102 19.46 4.38 -5.68
N THR A 103 18.64 3.72 -6.49
CA THR A 103 18.78 2.30 -6.87
C THR A 103 18.81 2.18 -8.39
N THR A 104 19.10 0.99 -8.90
CA THR A 104 19.01 0.72 -10.35
C THR A 104 17.56 0.90 -10.81
N GLY A 105 17.29 2.01 -11.49
CA GLY A 105 15.96 2.35 -11.99
C GLY A 105 15.01 2.95 -10.95
N GLY A 106 15.51 3.39 -9.79
CA GLY A 106 14.63 3.87 -8.73
C GLY A 106 15.33 4.60 -7.60
N TYR A 107 14.66 4.61 -6.46
CA TYR A 107 15.10 5.19 -5.20
C TYR A 107 14.49 4.40 -4.04
N LEU A 108 15.26 4.21 -2.97
CA LEU A 108 14.84 3.56 -1.74
C LEU A 108 15.04 4.52 -0.57
N GLY A 109 13.99 4.70 0.23
CA GLY A 109 14.02 5.41 1.50
C GLY A 109 13.60 4.51 2.66
N ILE A 110 14.14 4.75 3.85
CA ILE A 110 13.67 4.17 5.10
C ILE A 110 13.48 5.30 6.10
N ILE A 111 12.27 5.40 6.63
CA ILE A 111 11.95 6.32 7.71
C ILE A 111 11.73 5.51 8.98
N ARG A 112 12.37 5.95 10.06
CA ARG A 112 12.12 5.44 11.40
C ARG A 112 11.17 6.37 12.12
N TYR A 113 10.19 5.82 12.81
CA TYR A 113 9.28 6.61 13.63
C TYR A 113 9.11 5.96 15.01
N GLU A 114 8.92 6.82 16.01
CA GLU A 114 8.69 6.45 17.39
C GLU A 114 7.40 7.13 17.88
N LEU A 115 6.49 6.30 18.37
CA LEU A 115 5.21 6.75 18.89
C LEU A 115 4.82 5.85 20.06
N TYR A 116 4.77 6.43 21.26
CA TYR A 116 4.69 5.66 22.51
C TYR A 116 5.87 4.68 22.64
N ASP A 117 5.61 3.43 23.02
CA ASP A 117 6.62 2.38 23.13
C ASP A 117 6.88 1.65 21.80
N PHE A 118 6.37 2.18 20.68
CA PHE A 118 6.53 1.58 19.35
C PHE A 118 7.61 2.31 18.56
N THR A 119 8.60 1.55 18.10
CA THR A 119 9.62 1.97 17.14
C THR A 119 9.56 1.06 15.93
N GLU A 120 9.31 1.63 14.75
CA GLU A 120 9.27 0.86 13.50
C GLU A 120 9.97 1.61 12.36
N ASP A 121 10.46 0.83 11.39
CA ASP A 121 10.98 1.34 10.13
C ASP A 121 9.91 1.15 9.04
N MET A 122 9.58 2.21 8.32
CA MET A 122 8.72 2.17 7.12
C MET A 122 9.56 2.40 5.87
N LYS A 123 9.38 1.51 4.88
CA LYS A 123 10.13 1.59 3.62
C LYS A 123 9.36 2.37 2.56
N PHE A 124 10.12 3.04 1.72
CA PHE A 124 9.65 3.81 0.59
C PHE A 124 10.38 3.38 -0.65
N GLU A 125 9.65 2.98 -1.68
CA GLU A 125 10.24 2.62 -2.96
C GLU A 125 9.68 3.53 -4.06
N VAL A 126 10.56 4.19 -4.80
CA VAL A 126 10.17 4.96 -5.99
C VAL A 126 10.75 4.27 -7.22
N SER A 127 9.88 3.73 -8.06
CA SER A 127 10.30 3.25 -9.39
C SER A 127 10.33 4.42 -10.36
N LEU A 128 11.51 4.74 -10.90
CA LEU A 128 11.67 5.85 -11.85
C LEU A 128 11.36 5.37 -13.26
N ARG A 129 10.36 5.98 -13.91
CA ARG A 129 10.07 5.71 -15.32
C ARG A 129 10.75 6.77 -16.19
N ARG A 130 11.54 6.30 -17.16
CA ARG A 130 12.09 7.11 -18.25
C ARG A 130 11.27 6.81 -19.51
N GLY A 131 10.48 7.76 -19.99
CA GLY A 131 9.66 7.58 -21.21
C GLY A 131 8.20 8.01 -21.01
N THR A 132 7.27 7.22 -21.57
CA THR A 132 5.84 7.55 -21.57
C THR A 132 5.31 7.79 -20.17
N ALA A 133 4.64 8.94 -20.02
CA ALA A 133 3.92 9.30 -18.81
C ALA A 133 3.00 8.16 -18.36
N ALA A 134 3.06 7.83 -17.08
CA ALA A 134 2.05 6.99 -16.47
C ALA A 134 0.72 7.76 -16.42
N ASN A 135 -0.40 7.06 -16.51
CA ASN A 135 -1.70 7.67 -16.32
C ASN A 135 -1.84 7.98 -14.82
N LYS A 136 -2.00 9.27 -14.51
CA LYS A 136 -2.14 9.75 -13.14
C LYS A 136 -3.58 10.12 -12.84
N GLU A 137 -4.00 9.88 -11.61
CA GLU A 137 -5.28 10.30 -11.07
C GLU A 137 -5.08 10.98 -9.70
N VAL A 138 -6.08 11.74 -9.28
CA VAL A 138 -6.09 12.44 -8.00
C VAL A 138 -7.35 12.06 -7.25
N SER A 139 -7.17 11.57 -6.03
CA SER A 139 -8.28 11.23 -5.13
C SER A 139 -8.22 12.08 -3.86
N SER A 140 -9.39 12.47 -3.35
CA SER A 140 -9.52 13.04 -2.00
C SER A 140 -9.64 11.90 -0.99
N ILE A 141 -8.62 11.71 -0.17
CA ILE A 141 -8.57 10.62 0.81
C ILE A 141 -9.30 11.06 2.07
N THR A 142 -10.28 10.29 2.50
CA THR A 142 -10.96 10.44 3.79
C THR A 142 -10.62 9.24 4.66
N ASN A 143 -10.28 9.49 5.91
CA ASN A 143 -9.85 8.47 6.87
C ASN A 143 -10.22 8.91 8.30
N ASP A 144 -10.08 8.02 9.27
CA ASP A 144 -10.46 8.30 10.66
C ASP A 144 -9.38 9.05 11.47
N TYR A 145 -8.16 9.20 10.94
CA TYR A 145 -7.01 9.68 11.70
C TYR A 145 -6.60 11.13 11.40
N HIS A 146 -6.84 11.60 10.18
CA HIS A 146 -6.35 12.88 9.68
C HIS A 146 -7.39 13.53 8.74
N PRO A 147 -7.53 14.88 8.74
CA PRO A 147 -8.37 15.59 7.78
C PRO A 147 -8.15 15.16 6.33
N SER A 148 -9.19 15.27 5.51
CA SER A 148 -9.11 14.84 4.11
C SER A 148 -8.03 15.59 3.34
N TYR A 149 -7.33 14.87 2.45
CA TYR A 149 -6.20 15.42 1.70
C TYR A 149 -6.17 14.86 0.26
N PRO A 150 -5.65 15.62 -0.72
CA PRO A 150 -5.46 15.13 -2.07
C PRO A 150 -4.27 14.15 -2.13
N LEU A 151 -4.40 13.10 -2.94
CA LEU A 151 -3.35 12.12 -3.16
C LEU A 151 -3.22 11.85 -4.66
N PHE A 152 -2.01 11.97 -5.19
CA PHE A 152 -1.69 11.63 -6.58
C PHE A 152 -1.30 10.16 -6.68
N HIS A 153 -1.99 9.39 -7.52
CA HIS A 153 -1.72 7.96 -7.68
C HIS A 153 -1.68 7.54 -9.14
N LEU A 154 -1.14 6.34 -9.38
CA LEU A 154 -1.32 5.67 -10.66
C LEU A 154 -2.80 5.39 -10.89
N ALA A 155 -3.24 5.50 -12.15
CA ALA A 155 -4.59 5.10 -12.54
C ALA A 155 -4.89 3.66 -12.09
N PRO A 156 -6.14 3.33 -11.73
CA PRO A 156 -6.53 2.01 -11.23
C PRO A 156 -6.07 0.87 -12.14
N SER A 157 -6.15 1.07 -13.46
CA SER A 157 -5.67 0.13 -14.48
C SER A 157 -4.18 -0.23 -14.35
N GLU A 158 -3.33 0.73 -14.00
CA GLU A 158 -1.89 0.51 -13.82
C GLU A 158 -1.59 -0.14 -12.46
N ILE A 159 -2.34 0.20 -11.42
CA ILE A 159 -2.25 -0.46 -10.12
C ILE A 159 -2.60 -1.95 -10.26
N VAL A 160 -3.72 -2.26 -10.91
CA VAL A 160 -4.16 -3.65 -11.15
C VAL A 160 -3.14 -4.39 -12.01
N ARG A 161 -2.62 -3.79 -13.09
CA ARG A 161 -1.56 -4.39 -13.92
C ARG A 161 -0.31 -4.72 -13.10
N GLY A 162 0.14 -3.78 -12.26
CA GLY A 162 1.30 -3.99 -11.39
C GLY A 162 1.08 -5.12 -10.39
N LYS A 163 -0.14 -5.24 -9.83
CA LYS A 163 -0.53 -6.32 -8.92
C LYS A 163 -0.57 -7.68 -9.60
N MET A 164 -1.13 -7.75 -10.81
CA MET A 164 -1.12 -8.97 -11.62
C MET A 164 0.30 -9.42 -11.96
N ALA A 165 1.18 -8.49 -12.35
CA ALA A 165 2.58 -8.79 -12.64
C ALA A 165 3.31 -9.31 -11.39
N ALA A 166 3.17 -8.64 -10.25
CA ALA A 166 3.79 -9.05 -8.99
C ALA A 166 3.30 -10.42 -8.51
N LEU A 167 2.02 -10.72 -8.71
CA LEU A 167 1.44 -12.04 -8.40
C LEU A 167 2.04 -13.15 -9.26
N LEU A 168 2.14 -12.93 -10.57
CA LEU A 168 2.68 -13.94 -11.49
C LEU A 168 4.16 -14.20 -11.27
N ASP A 169 4.90 -13.18 -10.82
CA ASP A 169 6.33 -13.25 -10.53
C ASP A 169 6.60 -13.90 -9.16
N ARG A 170 6.07 -13.32 -8.08
CA ARG A 170 6.48 -13.66 -6.71
C ARG A 170 5.60 -14.68 -6.02
N GLN A 171 4.31 -14.74 -6.39
CA GLN A 171 3.33 -15.67 -5.81
C GLN A 171 3.28 -15.63 -4.27
N LYS A 172 3.35 -14.43 -3.65
CA LYS A 172 3.26 -14.30 -2.19
C LYS A 172 1.81 -14.35 -1.69
N PRO A 173 1.54 -14.77 -0.44
CA PRO A 173 0.19 -14.78 0.15
C PRO A 173 -0.60 -13.48 -0.09
N ARG A 174 0.03 -12.33 0.17
CA ARG A 174 -0.56 -10.99 -0.06
C ARG A 174 -0.90 -10.68 -1.50
N ASP A 175 -0.14 -11.21 -2.47
CA ASP A 175 -0.41 -10.97 -3.88
C ASP A 175 -1.69 -11.69 -4.31
N TYR A 176 -1.92 -12.92 -3.82
CA TYR A 176 -3.18 -13.63 -4.04
C TYR A 176 -4.36 -12.97 -3.32
N TYR A 177 -4.14 -12.46 -2.11
CA TYR A 177 -5.18 -11.70 -1.40
C TYR A 177 -5.55 -10.41 -2.13
N ASP A 178 -4.56 -9.69 -2.66
CA ASP A 178 -4.81 -8.48 -3.44
C ASP A 178 -5.64 -8.80 -4.69
N LEU A 179 -5.37 -9.90 -5.38
CA LEU A 179 -6.23 -10.33 -6.48
C LEU A 179 -7.65 -10.67 -6.01
N TYR A 180 -7.79 -11.42 -4.90
CA TYR A 180 -9.11 -11.72 -4.33
C TYR A 180 -9.93 -10.45 -4.07
N PHE A 181 -9.28 -9.43 -3.51
CA PHE A 181 -9.88 -8.12 -3.27
C PHE A 181 -10.22 -7.41 -4.59
N ILE A 182 -9.29 -7.33 -5.54
CA ILE A 182 -9.47 -6.67 -6.84
C ILE A 182 -10.64 -7.29 -7.62
N LEU A 183 -10.75 -8.61 -7.65
CA LEU A 183 -11.86 -9.32 -8.32
C LEU A 183 -13.22 -9.05 -7.67
N ARG A 184 -13.27 -8.53 -6.44
CA ARG A 184 -14.52 -8.23 -5.74
C ARG A 184 -14.80 -6.74 -5.64
N HIS A 185 -13.85 -5.90 -6.05
CA HIS A 185 -14.03 -4.46 -6.04
C HIS A 185 -14.75 -4.02 -7.33
N PRO A 186 -15.83 -3.23 -7.23
CA PRO A 186 -16.67 -2.86 -8.37
C PRO A 186 -15.86 -2.13 -9.44
N GLU A 187 -14.97 -1.22 -9.05
CA GLU A 187 -14.15 -0.46 -10.00
C GLU A 187 -12.95 -1.26 -10.54
N LEU A 188 -12.23 -2.00 -9.70
CA LEU A 188 -10.93 -2.56 -10.05
C LEU A 188 -11.05 -3.83 -10.90
N SER A 189 -12.12 -4.60 -10.70
CA SER A 189 -12.35 -5.88 -11.40
C SER A 189 -12.36 -5.72 -12.92
N HIS A 190 -12.77 -4.56 -13.44
CA HIS A 190 -12.79 -4.24 -14.87
C HIS A 190 -11.41 -4.20 -15.52
N TYR A 191 -10.36 -3.95 -14.75
CA TYR A 191 -8.98 -3.82 -15.26
C TYR A 191 -8.17 -5.12 -15.19
N VAL A 192 -8.75 -6.20 -14.67
CA VAL A 192 -8.07 -7.49 -14.58
C VAL A 192 -7.95 -8.12 -15.97
N ASP A 193 -6.73 -8.49 -16.36
CA ASP A 193 -6.52 -9.28 -17.58
C ASP A 193 -6.99 -10.73 -17.36
N LYS A 194 -8.21 -11.01 -17.82
CA LYS A 194 -8.87 -12.31 -17.70
C LYS A 194 -8.09 -13.45 -18.36
N LYS A 195 -7.23 -13.17 -19.34
CA LYS A 195 -6.40 -14.20 -19.99
C LYS A 195 -5.35 -14.80 -19.06
N LEU A 196 -4.98 -14.08 -18.00
CA LEU A 196 -3.99 -14.52 -17.01
C LEU A 196 -4.63 -15.34 -15.87
N LEU A 197 -5.95 -15.24 -15.71
CA LEU A 197 -6.68 -15.89 -14.61
C LEU A 197 -6.58 -17.43 -14.60
N PRO A 198 -6.61 -18.15 -15.74
CA PRO A 198 -6.39 -19.60 -15.72
C PRO A 198 -5.05 -20.00 -15.12
N ARG A 199 -3.98 -19.25 -15.47
CA ARG A 199 -2.63 -19.47 -14.93
C ARG A 199 -2.56 -19.17 -13.44
N VAL A 200 -3.22 -18.10 -12.97
CA VAL A 200 -3.27 -17.78 -11.54
C VAL A 200 -4.04 -18.83 -10.75
N LYS A 201 -5.17 -19.29 -11.28
CA LYS A 201 -5.97 -20.37 -10.67
C LYS A 201 -5.15 -21.65 -10.51
N GLU A 202 -4.43 -22.05 -11.55
CA GLU A 202 -3.54 -23.21 -11.47
C GLU A 202 -2.44 -23.02 -10.42
N SER A 203 -1.81 -21.83 -10.41
CA SER A 203 -0.77 -21.47 -9.44
C SER A 203 -1.26 -21.53 -7.99
N VAL A 204 -2.41 -20.94 -7.66
CA VAL A 204 -2.92 -20.96 -6.27
C VAL A 204 -3.31 -22.37 -5.80
N LEU A 205 -3.88 -23.19 -6.69
CA LEU A 205 -4.29 -24.57 -6.38
C LEU A 205 -3.09 -25.51 -6.18
N LYS A 206 -2.00 -25.30 -6.92
CA LYS A 206 -0.74 -26.06 -6.76
C LYS A 206 0.12 -25.56 -5.60
N SER A 207 -0.13 -24.34 -5.11
CA SER A 207 0.67 -23.74 -4.06
C SER A 207 0.53 -24.50 -2.73
N ARG A 208 1.64 -24.62 -1.99
CA ARG A 208 1.66 -25.14 -0.60
C ARG A 208 1.72 -24.01 0.42
N ILE A 209 1.21 -22.84 0.03
CA ILE A 209 1.34 -21.61 0.80
C ILE A 209 0.43 -21.67 2.04
N ASN A 210 1.01 -21.37 3.20
CA ASN A 210 0.23 -21.15 4.42
C ASN A 210 -0.24 -19.69 4.47
N PHE A 211 -1.39 -19.42 3.83
CA PHE A 211 -1.99 -18.09 3.77
C PHE A 211 -2.24 -17.47 5.14
N LYS A 212 -2.60 -18.27 6.15
CA LYS A 212 -2.86 -17.77 7.50
C LYS A 212 -1.64 -17.13 8.14
N LYS A 213 -0.47 -17.74 7.99
CA LYS A 213 0.75 -17.31 8.71
C LYS A 213 1.10 -15.84 8.42
N GLU A 214 1.01 -15.43 7.16
CA GLU A 214 1.28 -14.04 6.74
C GLU A 214 0.04 -13.16 6.88
N LEU A 215 -1.11 -13.61 6.37
CA LEU A 215 -2.26 -12.72 6.21
C LEU A 215 -3.00 -12.44 7.51
N THR A 216 -2.97 -13.31 8.53
CA THR A 216 -3.65 -13.03 9.81
C THR A 216 -3.07 -11.83 10.55
N VAL A 217 -1.79 -11.52 10.33
CA VAL A 217 -1.14 -10.34 10.94
C VAL A 217 -1.59 -9.04 10.26
N LEU A 218 -1.97 -9.12 8.98
CA LEU A 218 -2.32 -7.96 8.15
C LEU A 218 -3.82 -7.86 7.85
N LEU A 219 -4.64 -8.79 8.33
CA LEU A 219 -6.09 -8.79 8.11
C LEU A 219 -6.87 -8.67 9.42
N PRO A 220 -8.01 -7.96 9.38
CA PRO A 220 -8.98 -7.97 10.46
C PRO A 220 -9.36 -9.39 10.87
N VAL A 221 -9.63 -9.60 12.17
CA VAL A 221 -10.04 -10.92 12.71
C VAL A 221 -11.25 -11.50 11.95
N SER A 222 -12.21 -10.67 11.55
CA SER A 222 -13.36 -11.07 10.72
C SER A 222 -12.98 -11.74 9.39
N HIS A 223 -11.80 -11.46 8.84
CA HIS A 223 -11.31 -12.07 7.60
C HIS A 223 -10.53 -13.38 7.84
N HIS A 224 -10.24 -13.78 9.08
CA HIS A 224 -9.37 -14.94 9.34
C HIS A 224 -10.03 -16.27 8.97
N LEU A 225 -11.37 -16.36 9.02
CA LEU A 225 -12.09 -17.57 8.64
C LEU A 225 -11.90 -17.90 7.15
N LEU A 226 -11.91 -16.88 6.31
CA LEU A 226 -11.64 -16.96 4.86
C LEU A 226 -10.31 -17.67 4.55
N LEU A 227 -9.31 -17.49 5.42
CA LEU A 227 -7.96 -18.00 5.23
C LEU A 227 -7.83 -19.52 5.40
N LYS A 228 -8.84 -20.20 5.98
CA LYS A 228 -8.83 -21.67 6.15
C LYS A 228 -8.78 -22.42 4.83
N GLU A 229 -9.49 -21.93 3.82
CA GLU A 229 -9.59 -22.58 2.51
C GLU A 229 -9.33 -21.57 1.38
N PHE A 230 -8.39 -20.64 1.62
CA PHE A 230 -8.21 -19.48 0.75
C PHE A 230 -7.94 -19.84 -0.71
N SER A 231 -7.13 -20.87 -0.98
CA SER A 231 -6.87 -21.34 -2.35
C SER A 231 -8.15 -21.75 -3.07
N ARG A 232 -9.06 -22.44 -2.38
CA ARG A 232 -10.37 -22.84 -2.91
C ARG A 232 -11.25 -21.61 -3.14
N VAL A 233 -11.30 -20.70 -2.18
CA VAL A 233 -12.11 -19.48 -2.28
C VAL A 233 -11.65 -18.58 -3.43
N LEU A 234 -10.35 -18.32 -3.55
CA LEU A 234 -9.82 -17.53 -4.66
C LEU A 234 -10.05 -18.23 -6.01
N SER A 235 -9.85 -19.56 -6.08
CA SER A 235 -10.17 -20.32 -7.30
C SER A 235 -11.64 -20.19 -7.70
N THR A 236 -12.58 -20.24 -6.74
CA THR A 236 -14.01 -20.04 -7.01
C THR A 236 -14.30 -18.60 -7.45
N GLU A 237 -13.65 -17.60 -6.86
CA GLU A 237 -13.81 -16.20 -7.29
C GLU A 237 -13.32 -16.00 -8.73
N ILE A 238 -12.15 -16.57 -9.08
CA ILE A 238 -11.59 -16.52 -10.43
C ILE A 238 -12.56 -17.13 -11.46
N LEU A 239 -13.23 -18.25 -11.13
CA LEU A 239 -14.17 -18.92 -12.03
C LEU A 239 -15.34 -18.05 -12.48
N LYS A 240 -15.70 -16.99 -11.75
CA LYS A 240 -16.76 -16.06 -12.17
C LYS A 240 -16.36 -15.17 -13.35
N TYR A 241 -15.06 -15.14 -13.68
CA TYR A 241 -14.47 -14.28 -14.70
C TYR A 241 -13.91 -15.04 -15.91
N LEU A 242 -13.95 -16.38 -15.87
CA LEU A 242 -13.59 -17.26 -16.97
C LEU A 242 -14.84 -17.64 -17.77
#